data_AF-A0A537GH55-F1
#
_entry.id   AF-A0A537GH55-F1
#
_cell.length_a   1.000
_cell.length_b   1.000
_cell.length_c   1.000
_cell.angle_alpha   90.00
_cell.angle_beta   90.00
_cell.angle_gamma   90.00
#
_symmetry.space_group_name_H-M   'P 1'
#
loop_
_entity.id
_entity.type
_entity.pdbx_description
1 polymer ?
#
loop_
_entity_poly.entity_id
_entity_poly.type
_entity_poly.pdbx_seq_one_letter_code
_entity_poly.pdbx_strand_id
1 'polypeptide(L)'
;MSSTLAYNISITQFRREIGESVRRTHDLDIGRSYVYNVFASFKTNTGWTNPIIMIYDTGAVVSLLPGKFRKILGVENFAPVKLSGISPEIEVDAGRTRAGLRLHDEAGKTSRELKAWIAIAEKDNVPAILGLKDVSDMHDFRVDSKRKMFYLDFWK
;
A
#
# COMPACT_ATOMS: atom_id res chain seq x y z
N MET A 1 6.73 23.49 -6.43
CA MET A 1 6.21 22.87 -7.66
C MET A 1 5.35 21.70 -7.19
N SER A 2 4.15 21.47 -7.74
CA SER A 2 3.42 20.22 -7.44
C SER A 2 4.20 19.06 -8.08
N SER A 3 4.29 17.92 -7.40
CA SER A 3 5.00 16.75 -7.92
C SER A 3 4.02 15.63 -8.22
N THR A 4 3.69 15.44 -9.50
CA THR A 4 2.93 14.27 -9.97
C THR A 4 3.84 13.05 -10.03
N LEU A 5 3.44 11.95 -9.40
CA LEU A 5 4.04 10.63 -9.55
C LEU A 5 3.13 9.76 -10.43
N ALA A 6 3.71 9.00 -11.36
CA ALA A 6 2.96 8.21 -12.36
C ALA A 6 3.28 6.71 -12.30
N TYR A 7 2.25 5.87 -12.28
CA TYR A 7 2.38 4.44 -12.07
C TYR A 7 1.55 3.64 -13.07
N ASN A 8 2.04 2.46 -13.46
CA ASN A 8 1.20 1.51 -14.18
C ASN A 8 0.24 0.79 -13.22
N ILE A 9 -0.96 0.51 -13.72
CA ILE A 9 -1.92 -0.35 -13.05
C ILE A 9 -1.59 -1.79 -13.38
N SER A 10 -1.31 -2.59 -12.35
CA SER A 10 -1.08 -4.02 -12.49
C SER A 10 -2.41 -4.74 -12.71
N ILE A 11 -2.49 -5.61 -13.72
CA ILE A 11 -3.70 -6.37 -14.03
C ILE A 11 -3.46 -7.82 -13.61
N THR A 12 -4.30 -8.34 -12.73
CA THR A 12 -4.20 -9.72 -12.21
C THR A 12 -5.52 -10.46 -12.41
N GLN A 13 -5.47 -11.79 -12.41
CA GLN A 13 -6.69 -12.58 -12.33
C GLN A 13 -7.23 -12.56 -10.90
N PHE A 14 -8.56 -12.61 -10.75
CA PHE A 14 -9.14 -12.90 -9.45
C PHE A 14 -8.67 -14.27 -8.96
N ARG A 15 -8.64 -14.46 -7.65
CA ARG A 15 -8.43 -15.80 -7.09
C ARG A 15 -9.48 -16.73 -7.71
N ARG A 16 -9.02 -17.90 -8.16
CA ARG A 16 -9.86 -18.87 -8.89
C ARG A 16 -11.18 -19.15 -8.16
N GLU A 17 -11.11 -19.32 -6.84
CA GLU A 17 -12.28 -19.53 -5.98
C GLU A 17 -13.34 -18.43 -6.08
N ILE A 18 -12.94 -17.15 -6.18
CA ILE A 18 -13.84 -16.00 -6.31
C ILE A 18 -14.45 -16.00 -7.72
N GLY A 19 -13.61 -16.16 -8.75
CA GLY A 19 -14.07 -16.17 -10.14
C GLY A 19 -15.05 -17.32 -10.42
N GLU A 20 -14.76 -18.51 -9.92
CA GLU A 20 -15.63 -19.67 -10.04
C GLU A 20 -16.94 -19.52 -9.25
N SER A 21 -16.89 -18.91 -8.06
CA SER A 21 -18.09 -18.68 -7.25
C SER A 21 -19.09 -17.78 -7.99
N VAL A 22 -18.62 -16.66 -8.55
CA VAL A 22 -19.48 -15.76 -9.33
C VAL A 22 -19.99 -16.43 -10.60
N ARG A 23 -19.13 -17.14 -11.32
CA ARG A 23 -19.53 -17.88 -12.52
C ARG A 23 -20.61 -18.91 -12.21
N ARG A 24 -20.49 -19.67 -11.11
CA ARG A 24 -21.49 -20.67 -10.71
C ARG A 24 -22.82 -20.06 -10.29
N THR A 25 -22.79 -18.88 -9.65
CA THR A 25 -23.99 -18.29 -9.04
C THR A 25 -24.76 -17.40 -10.01
N HIS A 26 -24.04 -16.69 -10.88
CA HIS A 26 -24.60 -15.64 -11.73
C HIS A 26 -24.37 -15.87 -13.23
N ASP A 27 -23.65 -16.93 -13.62
CA ASP A 27 -23.22 -17.19 -15.01
C ASP A 27 -22.44 -16.00 -15.63
N LEU A 28 -21.67 -15.30 -14.79
CA LEU A 28 -20.88 -14.13 -15.18
C LEU A 28 -19.39 -14.39 -15.02
N ASP A 29 -18.60 -13.88 -15.98
CA ASP A 29 -17.15 -13.73 -15.84
C ASP A 29 -16.83 -12.31 -15.31
N ILE A 30 -16.27 -12.25 -14.11
CA ILE A 30 -15.89 -10.99 -13.45
C ILE A 30 -14.58 -10.40 -14.01
N GLY A 31 -13.92 -11.09 -14.94
CA GLY A 31 -12.77 -10.60 -15.67
C GLY A 31 -11.51 -10.53 -14.82
N ARG A 32 -10.80 -9.40 -14.92
CA ARG A 32 -9.50 -9.18 -14.27
C ARG A 32 -9.61 -8.13 -13.17
N SER A 33 -8.82 -8.30 -12.12
CA SER A 33 -8.64 -7.32 -11.06
C SER A 33 -7.53 -6.32 -11.41
N TYR A 34 -7.67 -5.10 -10.91
CA TYR A 34 -6.70 -4.02 -11.06
C TYR A 34 -6.05 -3.75 -9.71
N VAL A 35 -4.73 -3.78 -9.66
CA VAL A 35 -3.93 -3.54 -8.46
C VAL A 35 -3.08 -2.29 -8.68
N TYR A 36 -3.23 -1.33 -7.77
CA TYR A 36 -2.50 -0.07 -7.78
C TYR A 36 -1.24 -0.26 -6.93
N ASN A 37 -0.09 -0.43 -7.57
CA ASN A 37 1.18 -0.63 -6.88
C ASN A 37 1.98 0.67 -6.85
N VAL A 38 2.54 1.00 -5.69
CA VAL A 38 3.46 2.11 -5.50
C VAL A 38 4.79 1.61 -4.96
N PHE A 39 5.86 2.36 -5.24
CA PHE A 39 7.18 2.08 -4.69
C PHE A 39 7.43 3.02 -3.50
N ALA A 40 7.68 2.46 -2.32
CA ALA A 40 7.88 3.23 -1.11
C ALA A 40 9.23 2.95 -0.48
N SER A 41 9.97 4.01 -0.12
CA SER A 41 11.14 3.90 0.76
C SER A 41 10.80 4.45 2.12
N PHE A 42 11.32 3.81 3.16
CA PHE A 42 11.09 4.22 4.55
C PHE A 42 12.34 4.82 5.16
N LYS A 43 12.14 5.81 6.03
CA LYS A 43 13.21 6.45 6.77
C LYS A 43 13.68 5.53 7.89
N THR A 44 14.98 5.37 8.01
CA THR A 44 15.68 4.59 9.04
C THR A 44 16.67 5.50 9.77
N ASN A 45 17.33 4.98 10.80
CA ASN A 45 18.35 5.72 11.54
C ASN A 45 19.61 6.04 10.71
N THR A 46 19.85 5.32 9.61
CA THR A 46 21.05 5.45 8.78
C THR A 46 20.78 6.03 7.39
N GLY A 47 19.51 6.34 7.06
CA GLY A 47 19.13 6.83 5.75
C GLY A 47 17.75 6.33 5.33
N TRP A 48 17.62 5.95 4.06
CA TRP A 48 16.38 5.41 3.50
C TRP A 48 16.55 3.94 3.12
N THR A 49 15.49 3.14 3.27
CA THR A 49 15.48 1.79 2.70
C THR A 49 15.53 1.86 1.18
N ASN A 50 15.89 0.74 0.53
CA ASN A 50 15.53 0.58 -0.88
C ASN A 50 14.00 0.61 -1.04
N PRO A 51 13.48 1.06 -2.20
CA PRO A 51 12.05 1.04 -2.45
C PRO A 51 11.49 -0.38 -2.39
N ILE A 52 10.35 -0.54 -1.72
CA ILE A 52 9.54 -1.76 -1.75
C ILE A 52 8.25 -1.50 -2.50
N ILE A 53 7.68 -2.56 -3.07
CA ILE A 53 6.34 -2.50 -3.65
C ILE A 53 5.31 -2.55 -2.51
N MET A 54 4.38 -1.61 -2.52
CA MET A 54 3.21 -1.60 -1.66
C MET A 54 1.94 -1.53 -2.50
N ILE A 55 0.89 -2.19 -2.04
CA ILE A 55 -0.45 -2.06 -2.63
C ILE A 55 -1.04 -0.76 -2.11
N TYR A 56 -1.32 0.18 -3.00
CA TYR A 56 -2.09 1.38 -2.70
C TYR A 56 -3.56 0.99 -2.58
N ASP A 57 -4.07 0.98 -1.35
CA ASP A 57 -5.41 0.49 -1.05
C ASP A 57 -6.25 1.61 -0.44
N THR A 58 -7.18 2.12 -1.24
CA THR A 58 -8.10 3.18 -0.80
C THR A 58 -9.11 2.69 0.25
N GLY A 59 -9.34 1.38 0.34
CA GLY A 59 -10.19 0.76 1.36
C GLY A 59 -9.45 0.52 2.69
N ALA A 60 -8.12 0.56 2.68
CA ALA A 60 -7.32 0.42 3.89
C ALA A 60 -7.20 1.75 4.63
N VAL A 61 -7.73 1.81 5.85
CA VAL A 61 -7.61 3.00 6.69
C VAL A 61 -6.15 3.23 7.09
N VAL A 62 -5.45 2.20 7.58
CA VAL A 62 -4.06 2.30 8.05
C VAL A 62 -3.15 1.48 7.15
N SER A 63 -1.94 2.00 6.89
CA SER A 63 -0.90 1.27 6.16
C SER A 63 -0.38 0.07 6.97
N LEU A 64 -0.04 -1.03 6.30
CA LEU A 64 0.49 -2.25 6.90
C LEU A 64 1.86 -2.60 6.30
N LEU A 65 2.81 -2.95 7.17
CA LEU A 65 4.10 -3.51 6.79
C LEU A 65 4.33 -4.91 7.39
N PRO A 66 5.11 -5.77 6.70
CA PRO A 66 5.60 -7.03 7.27
C PRO A 66 6.47 -6.84 8.52
N GLY A 67 6.47 -7.83 9.42
CA GLY A 67 7.14 -7.75 10.72
C GLY A 67 8.63 -7.44 10.70
N LYS A 68 9.37 -7.84 9.66
CA LYS A 68 10.78 -7.49 9.44
C LYS A 68 11.03 -5.98 9.47
N PHE A 69 10.02 -5.16 9.13
CA PHE A 69 10.13 -3.71 9.19
C PHE A 69 10.29 -3.17 10.60
N ARG A 70 9.92 -3.92 11.64
CA ARG A 70 10.19 -3.53 13.02
C ARG A 70 11.68 -3.31 13.26
N LYS A 71 12.50 -4.27 12.83
CA LYS A 71 13.97 -4.19 12.95
C LYS A 71 14.55 -3.14 12.00
N ILE A 72 14.05 -3.09 10.75
CA ILE A 72 14.53 -2.13 9.73
C ILE A 72 14.32 -0.67 10.18
N LEU A 73 13.18 -0.39 10.81
CA LEU A 73 12.82 0.95 11.27
C LEU A 73 13.31 1.26 12.70
N GLY A 74 13.95 0.30 13.38
CA GLY A 74 14.41 0.48 14.76
C GLY A 74 13.26 0.75 15.75
N VAL A 75 12.10 0.14 15.53
CA VAL A 75 10.89 0.40 16.33
C VAL A 75 10.88 -0.53 17.54
N GLU A 76 11.16 0.05 18.72
CA GLU A 76 11.20 -0.68 19.99
C GLU A 76 9.82 -0.79 20.66
N ASN A 77 9.01 0.28 20.58
CA ASN A 77 7.70 0.40 21.22
C ASN A 77 6.56 0.48 20.20
N PHE A 78 5.47 -0.23 20.46
CA PHE A 78 4.26 -0.19 19.64
C PHE A 78 3.01 -0.24 20.52
N ALA A 79 1.95 0.42 20.06
CA ALA A 79 0.61 0.16 20.56
C ALA A 79 0.05 -1.08 19.83
N PRO A 80 -0.30 -2.16 20.56
CA PRO A 80 -0.87 -3.35 19.95
C PRO A 80 -2.22 -3.01 19.31
N VAL A 81 -2.46 -3.55 18.12
CA VAL A 81 -3.72 -3.41 17.40
C VAL A 81 -4.03 -4.69 16.64
N LYS A 82 -5.33 -4.99 16.53
CA LYS A 82 -5.85 -5.99 15.60
C LYS A 82 -6.42 -5.30 14.37
N LEU A 83 -5.94 -5.68 13.20
CA LEU A 83 -6.46 -5.20 11.92
C LEU A 83 -7.33 -6.27 11.27
N SER A 84 -8.54 -5.93 10.84
CA SER A 84 -9.45 -6.84 10.15
C SER A 84 -9.61 -6.47 8.67
N GLY A 85 -10.02 -7.45 7.85
CA GLY A 85 -10.30 -7.26 6.41
C GLY A 85 -9.12 -7.53 5.47
N ILE A 86 -7.97 -8.00 5.98
CA ILE A 86 -6.77 -8.31 5.17
C ILE A 86 -6.81 -9.79 4.74
N SER A 87 -7.61 -10.12 3.72
CA SER A 87 -7.76 -11.49 3.23
C SER A 87 -6.41 -12.16 2.86
N PRO A 88 -6.13 -13.42 3.27
CA PRO A 88 -7.08 -14.40 3.83
C PRO A 88 -7.22 -14.37 5.35
N GLU A 89 -6.50 -13.51 6.07
CA GLU A 89 -6.56 -13.49 7.53
C GLU A 89 -7.57 -12.46 8.03
N ILE A 90 -8.46 -12.94 8.90
CA ILE A 90 -9.55 -12.14 9.46
C ILE A 90 -9.01 -11.09 10.44
N GLU A 91 -7.87 -11.39 11.09
CA GLU A 91 -7.20 -10.51 12.05
C GLU A 91 -5.67 -10.61 11.91
N VAL A 92 -4.99 -9.46 11.89
CA VAL A 92 -3.53 -9.36 11.95
C VAL A 92 -3.14 -8.60 13.22
N ASP A 93 -2.40 -9.26 14.11
CA ASP A 93 -1.76 -8.61 15.25
C ASP A 93 -0.60 -7.75 14.75
N ALA A 94 -0.61 -6.48 15.15
CA ALA A 94 0.33 -5.49 14.69
C ALA A 94 0.67 -4.45 15.76
N GLY A 95 1.83 -3.84 15.61
CA GLY A 95 2.25 -2.67 16.35
C GLY A 95 2.10 -1.39 15.55
N ARG A 96 1.49 -0.34 16.12
CA ARG A 96 1.40 0.99 15.47
C ARG A 96 2.58 1.89 15.82
N THR A 97 3.11 2.59 14.82
CA THR A 97 4.19 3.58 14.96
C THR A 97 4.09 4.69 13.91
N ARG A 98 4.78 5.82 14.13
CA ARG A 98 4.96 6.89 13.15
C ARG A 98 6.21 6.60 12.31
N ALA A 99 6.08 6.58 11.00
CA ALA A 99 7.22 6.42 10.09
C ALA A 99 7.27 7.54 9.05
N GLY A 100 8.50 7.92 8.69
CA GLY A 100 8.76 8.72 7.51
C GLY A 100 8.81 7.81 6.28
N LEU A 101 8.13 8.18 5.20
CA LEU A 101 8.17 7.47 3.92
C LEU A 101 8.28 8.44 2.74
N ARG A 102 8.76 7.95 1.61
CA ARG A 102 8.71 8.63 0.31
C ARG A 102 8.19 7.66 -0.72
N LEU A 103 7.41 8.18 -1.67
CA LEU A 103 6.94 7.42 -2.81
C LEU A 103 7.81 7.72 -4.02
N HIS A 104 8.01 6.72 -4.85
CA HIS A 104 8.78 6.78 -6.07
C HIS A 104 7.93 6.30 -7.23
N ASP A 105 7.98 7.00 -8.35
CA ASP A 105 7.35 6.55 -9.57
C ASP A 105 8.30 5.69 -10.42
N GLU A 106 7.79 5.14 -11.52
CA GLU A 106 8.56 4.27 -12.41
C GLU A 106 9.72 4.98 -13.13
N ALA A 107 9.65 6.31 -13.23
CA ALA A 107 10.71 7.14 -13.81
C ALA A 107 11.75 7.57 -12.75
N GLY A 108 11.61 7.13 -11.49
CA GLY A 108 12.49 7.47 -10.39
C GLY A 108 12.20 8.82 -9.74
N LYS A 109 11.12 9.50 -10.14
CA LYS A 109 10.68 10.73 -9.46
C LYS A 109 10.20 10.39 -8.07
N THR A 110 10.56 11.24 -7.11
CA THR A 110 10.34 10.98 -5.69
C THR A 110 9.46 12.07 -5.07
N SER A 111 8.51 11.68 -4.21
CA SER A 111 7.71 12.61 -3.42
C SER A 111 8.55 13.33 -2.36
N ARG A 112 7.98 14.36 -1.74
CA ARG A 112 8.45 14.82 -0.43
C ARG A 112 8.34 13.70 0.61
N GLU A 113 9.05 13.86 1.74
CA GLU A 113 8.86 12.99 2.90
C GLU A 113 7.43 13.16 3.43
N LEU A 114 6.75 12.03 3.60
CA LEU A 114 5.44 11.89 4.22
C LEU A 114 5.65 11.30 5.62
N LYS A 115 4.85 11.72 6.59
CA LYS A 115 4.82 11.12 7.92
C LYS A 115 3.45 10.51 8.12
N ALA A 116 3.39 9.19 8.29
CA ALA A 116 2.13 8.46 8.43
C ALA A 116 2.17 7.55 9.66
N TRP A 117 1.00 7.31 10.24
CA TRP A 117 0.83 6.15 11.12
C TRP A 117 0.83 4.88 10.27
N ILE A 118 1.72 3.96 10.63
CA ILE A 118 1.83 2.64 10.00
C ILE A 118 1.64 1.57 11.07
N ALA A 119 1.03 0.46 10.68
CA ALA A 119 1.01 -0.77 11.44
C ALA A 119 2.10 -1.70 10.91
N ILE A 120 2.83 -2.36 11.81
CA ILE A 120 3.81 -3.39 11.48
C ILE A 120 3.29 -4.69 12.07
N ALA A 121 3.01 -5.68 11.22
CA ALA A 121 2.51 -6.98 11.66
C ALA A 121 3.54 -7.71 12.54
N GLU A 122 3.10 -8.62 13.40
CA GLU A 122 4.02 -9.48 14.14
C GLU A 122 4.71 -10.52 13.24
N LYS A 123 4.08 -10.88 12.12
CA LYS A 123 4.58 -11.85 11.15
C LYS A 123 5.00 -11.20 9.83
N ASP A 124 5.81 -11.92 9.06
CA ASP A 124 6.29 -11.45 7.76
C ASP A 124 5.38 -11.81 6.59
N ASN A 125 4.55 -12.85 6.73
CA ASN A 125 3.65 -13.28 5.67
C ASN A 125 2.35 -12.45 5.67
N VAL A 126 2.51 -11.15 5.42
CA VAL A 126 1.42 -10.19 5.19
C VAL A 126 1.76 -9.31 3.99
N PRO A 127 0.77 -8.83 3.23
CA PRO A 127 1.02 -7.84 2.18
C PRO A 127 1.52 -6.53 2.77
N ALA A 128 2.37 -5.81 2.03
CA ALA A 128 2.66 -4.42 2.31
C ALA A 128 1.57 -3.55 1.68
N ILE A 129 0.83 -2.82 2.51
CA ILE A 129 -0.34 -2.01 2.10
C ILE A 129 -0.07 -0.56 2.47
N LEU A 130 -0.23 0.34 1.50
CA LEU A 130 -0.28 1.77 1.75
C LEU A 130 -1.76 2.18 1.86
N GLY A 131 -2.21 2.35 3.10
CA GLY A 131 -3.54 2.86 3.42
C GLY A 131 -3.59 4.38 3.43
N LEU A 132 -4.79 4.94 3.47
CA LEU A 132 -4.99 6.37 3.20
C LEU A 132 -4.84 7.29 4.41
N LYS A 133 -4.94 6.81 5.66
CA LYS A 133 -4.83 7.69 6.83
C LYS A 133 -3.50 8.44 6.82
N ASP A 134 -3.59 9.77 6.87
CA ASP A 134 -2.49 10.74 6.77
C ASP A 134 -1.84 10.85 5.38
N VAL A 135 -2.00 9.83 4.53
CA VAL A 135 -1.40 9.77 3.19
C VAL A 135 -2.28 10.50 2.17
N SER A 136 -3.60 10.32 2.21
CA SER A 136 -4.54 10.96 1.26
C SER A 136 -4.61 12.48 1.37
N ASP A 137 -4.26 13.05 2.52
CA ASP A 137 -4.34 14.51 2.75
C ASP A 137 -3.23 15.27 2.01
N MET A 138 -2.34 14.56 1.32
CA MET A 138 -1.10 15.10 0.76
C MET A 138 -1.06 15.09 -0.77
N HIS A 139 -2.02 14.42 -1.43
CA HIS A 139 -2.10 14.30 -2.88
C HIS A 139 -3.52 14.02 -3.38
N ASP A 140 -3.77 14.36 -4.64
CA ASP A 140 -4.92 13.84 -5.37
C ASP A 140 -4.59 12.48 -6.02
N PHE A 141 -5.57 11.57 -6.03
CA PHE A 141 -5.48 10.29 -6.73
C PHE A 141 -6.30 10.35 -8.03
N ARG A 142 -5.64 10.12 -9.17
CA ARG A 142 -6.28 10.15 -10.49
C ARG A 142 -5.96 8.89 -11.29
N VAL A 143 -6.95 8.35 -11.99
CA VAL A 143 -6.82 7.14 -12.82
C VAL A 143 -7.07 7.46 -14.29
N ASP A 144 -6.17 6.99 -15.16
CA ASP A 144 -6.38 6.91 -16.61
C ASP A 144 -6.53 5.43 -17.00
N SER A 145 -7.78 4.98 -17.07
CA SER A 145 -8.13 3.59 -17.36
C SER A 145 -7.87 3.17 -18.81
N LYS A 146 -7.75 4.14 -19.73
CA LYS A 146 -7.40 3.89 -21.14
C LYS A 146 -5.91 3.57 -21.27
N ARG A 147 -5.08 4.35 -20.57
CA ARG A 147 -3.62 4.15 -20.53
C ARG A 147 -3.18 3.11 -19.51
N LYS A 148 -4.09 2.62 -18.66
CA LYS A 148 -3.79 1.72 -17.53
C LYS A 148 -2.77 2.34 -16.57
N MET A 149 -2.95 3.63 -16.28
CA MET A 149 -2.08 4.38 -15.38
C MET A 149 -2.87 5.01 -14.24
N PHE A 150 -2.20 5.24 -13.11
CA PHE A 150 -2.69 6.12 -12.07
C PHE A 150 -1.62 7.10 -11.63
N TYR A 151 -2.07 8.20 -11.03
CA TYR A 151 -1.26 9.36 -10.70
C TYR A 151 -1.53 9.79 -9.26
N LEU A 152 -0.46 10.16 -8.57
CA LEU A 152 -0.51 10.83 -7.27
C LEU A 152 0.02 12.25 -7.45
N ASP A 153 -0.88 13.23 -7.40
CA ASP A 153 -0.58 14.64 -7.62
C ASP A 153 -0.35 15.32 -6.27
N PHE A 154 0.90 15.48 -5.83
CA PHE A 154 1.22 16.04 -4.51
C PHE A 154 1.13 17.56 -4.44
N TRP A 155 0.55 18.04 -3.35
CA TRP A 155 0.32 19.47 -3.10
C TRP A 155 1.54 20.08 -2.40
N LYS A 156 1.72 21.40 -2.49
CA LYS A 156 2.81 22.12 -1.81
C LYS A 156 2.64 22.04 -0.30
#